data_AF-A0A7J3XH15-F1
#
_entry.id   AF-A0A7J3XH15-F1
#
_cell.length_a   1.000
_cell.length_b   1.000
_cell.length_c   1.000
_cell.angle_alpha   90.00
_cell.angle_beta   90.00
_cell.angle_gamma   90.00
#
_symmetry.space_group_name_H-M   'P 1'
#
loop_
_entity.id
_entity.type
_entity.pdbx_description
1 polymer ?
#
loop_
_entity_poly.entity_id
_entity_poly.type
_entity_poly.pdbx_seq_one_letter_code
_entity_poly.pdbx_strand_id
1 'polypeptide(L)' 'MRRTGPTNVVVRKLIRELRKTSNAYGARVWDRVAELLERPTRRRVRVNVSKINRYAKPGEVVVVPGKVLGAG' A
#
# COMPACT_ATOMS: atom_id res chain seq x y z
N MET A 1 -0.14 -24.20 -7.27
CA MET A 1 0.92 -23.23 -7.62
C MET A 1 1.23 -22.35 -6.41
N ARG A 2 2.50 -22.24 -5.96
CA ARG A 2 2.88 -21.39 -4.81
C ARG A 2 2.66 -19.90 -5.17
N ARG A 3 2.29 -19.07 -4.19
CA ARG A 3 2.16 -17.62 -4.40
C ARG A 3 3.50 -17.05 -4.86
N THR A 4 3.54 -16.53 -6.08
CA THR A 4 4.65 -15.72 -6.57
C THR A 4 4.39 -14.28 -6.14
N GLY A 5 5.30 -13.74 -5.30
CA GLY A 5 5.26 -12.33 -4.93
C GLY A 5 5.52 -11.40 -6.12
N PRO A 6 5.56 -10.08 -5.91
CA PRO A 6 5.88 -9.13 -6.97
C PRO A 6 7.28 -9.40 -7.55
N THR A 7 7.40 -9.44 -8.88
CA THR A 7 8.68 -9.57 -9.59
C THR A 7 9.47 -8.26 -9.60
N ASN A 8 8.77 -7.12 -9.58
CA ASN A 8 9.37 -5.79 -9.56
C ASN A 8 10.26 -5.60 -8.31
N VAL A 9 11.55 -5.30 -8.54
CA VAL A 9 12.57 -5.18 -7.48
C VAL A 9 12.30 -3.99 -6.55
N VAL A 10 11.78 -2.88 -7.06
CA VAL A 10 11.46 -1.69 -6.26
C VAL A 10 10.37 -2.01 -5.24
N VAL A 11 9.31 -2.71 -5.68
CA VAL A 11 8.22 -3.15 -4.78
C VAL A 11 8.74 -4.13 -3.73
N ARG A 12 9.63 -5.06 -4.11
CA ARG A 12 10.25 -5.99 -3.16
C ARG A 12 11.14 -5.29 -2.12
N LYS A 13 11.89 -4.25 -2.53
CA LYS A 13 12.68 -3.42 -1.60
C LYS A 13 11.77 -2.67 -0.63
N LEU A 14 10.74 -2.00 -1.14
CA LEU A 14 9.77 -1.27 -0.32
C LEU A 14 9.09 -2.17 0.71
N ILE A 15 8.64 -3.37 0.33
CA ILE A 15 8.03 -4.33 1.27
C ILE A 15 8.98 -4.68 2.42
N ARG A 16 10.26 -4.91 2.12
CA ARG A 16 11.27 -5.22 3.16
C ARG A 16 11.51 -4.02 4.08
N GLU A 17 11.58 -2.82 3.55
CA GLU A 17 11.73 -1.59 4.33
C GLU A 17 10.54 -1.36 5.24
N LEU A 18 9.31 -1.49 4.73
CA LEU A 18 8.08 -1.34 5.52
C LEU A 18 8.03 -2.34 6.69
N ARG A 19 8.39 -3.60 6.47
CA ARG A 19 8.46 -4.61 7.54
C ARG A 19 9.55 -4.27 8.56
N LYS A 20 10.73 -3.82 8.11
CA LYS A 20 11.80 -3.37 9.00
C LYS A 20 11.35 -2.19 9.88
N THR A 21 10.71 -1.19 9.28
CA THR A 21 10.16 -0.02 9.99
C THR A 21 9.06 -0.43 10.97
N SER A 22 8.16 -1.34 10.58
CA SER A 22 7.13 -1.86 11.49
C SER A 22 7.75 -2.49 12.74
N ASN A 23 8.80 -3.29 12.57
CA ASN A 23 9.47 -3.96 13.68
C ASN A 23 10.28 -3.00 14.55
N ALA A 24 11.02 -2.08 13.92
CA ALA A 24 11.88 -1.13 14.63
C ALA A 24 11.09 -0.15 15.49
N TYR A 25 9.91 0.29 15.04
CA TYR A 25 9.10 1.31 15.71
C TYR A 25 7.79 0.76 16.31
N GLY A 26 7.53 -0.54 16.26
CA GLY A 26 6.26 -1.13 16.70
C GLY A 26 5.03 -0.69 15.88
N ALA A 27 5.25 -0.13 14.69
CA ALA A 27 4.23 0.54 13.90
C ALA A 27 3.51 -0.44 12.95
N ARG A 28 2.51 -1.17 13.47
CA ARG A 28 1.73 -2.22 12.76
C ARG A 28 1.11 -1.78 11.42
N VAL A 29 0.89 -0.47 11.24
CA VAL A 29 0.38 0.09 9.98
C VAL A 29 1.29 -0.26 8.80
N TRP A 30 2.61 -0.28 8.99
CA TRP A 30 3.55 -0.55 7.90
C TRP A 30 3.57 -2.03 7.49
N ASP A 31 3.42 -2.95 8.44
CA ASP A 31 3.28 -4.36 8.12
C ASP A 31 1.99 -4.63 7.32
N ARG A 32 0.90 -3.93 7.67
CA ARG A 32 -0.35 -3.99 6.89
C ARG A 32 -0.18 -3.45 5.47
N VAL A 33 0.52 -2.33 5.30
CA VAL A 33 0.81 -1.78 3.95
C VAL A 33 1.64 -2.78 3.14
N ALA A 34 2.64 -3.41 3.74
CA ALA A 34 3.46 -4.43 3.10
C ALA A 34 2.63 -5.64 2.64
N GLU A 35 1.76 -6.17 3.51
CA GLU A 35 0.85 -7.28 3.17
C GLU A 35 -0.07 -6.93 1.97
N LEU A 36 -0.59 -5.70 1.93
CA LEU A 36 -1.45 -5.24 0.83
C LEU A 36 -0.69 -5.14 -0.50
N LEU A 37 0.60 -4.75 -0.47
CA LEU A 37 1.47 -4.71 -1.65
C LEU A 37 1.86 -6.11 -2.15
N GLU A 38 1.93 -7.11 -1.26
CA GLU A 38 2.20 -8.51 -1.63
C GLU A 38 1.03 -9.18 -2.36
N ARG A 39 -0.18 -8.61 -2.29
CA ARG A 39 -1.35 -9.16 -2.98
C ARG A 39 -1.18 -9.14 -4.50
N PRO A 40 -1.78 -10.11 -5.22
CA PRO A 40 -1.81 -10.09 -6.68
C PRO A 40 -2.32 -8.76 -7.22
N THR A 41 -1.76 -8.27 -8.32
CA THR A 41 -2.05 -6.94 -8.89
C THR A 41 -3.55 -6.66 -9.09
N ARG A 42 -4.33 -7.69 -9.45
CA ARG A 42 -5.79 -7.59 -9.63
C ARG A 42 -6.57 -7.34 -8.32
N ARG A 43 -5.98 -7.64 -7.17
CA ARG A 43 -6.57 -7.46 -5.83
C ARG A 43 -5.95 -6.29 -5.06
N ARG A 44 -4.97 -5.58 -5.63
CA ARG A 44 -4.37 -4.40 -4.99
C ARG A 44 -5.38 -3.25 -4.98
N VAL A 45 -5.20 -2.36 -4.00
CA VAL A 45 -6.09 -1.23 -3.76
C VAL A 45 -6.09 -0.29 -4.98
N ARG A 46 -7.28 0.16 -5.39
CA ARG A 46 -7.48 1.19 -6.41
C ARG A 46 -8.47 2.20 -5.85
N VAL A 47 -8.11 3.47 -5.88
CA VAL A 47 -8.91 4.55 -5.27
C VAL A 47 -9.01 5.72 -6.25
N ASN A 48 -10.21 6.23 -6.48
CA ASN A 48 -10.43 7.48 -7.22
C ASN A 48 -10.22 8.70 -6.31
N VAL A 49 -9.82 9.83 -6.90
CA VAL A 49 -9.66 11.10 -6.18
C VAL A 49 -10.95 11.56 -5.48
N SER A 50 -12.12 11.36 -6.08
CA SER A 50 -13.43 11.63 -5.47
C SER A 50 -13.66 10.86 -4.16
N LYS A 51 -13.13 9.64 -4.05
CA LYS A 51 -13.18 8.84 -2.81
C LYS A 51 -12.25 9.42 -1.74
N ILE A 52 -11.07 9.90 -2.12
CA ILE A 52 -10.15 10.57 -1.19
C ILE A 52 -10.81 11.84 -0.66
N ASN A 53 -11.35 12.69 -1.55
CA ASN A 53 -12.03 13.93 -1.18
C ASN A 53 -13.23 13.72 -0.23
N ARG A 54 -13.93 12.58 -0.36
CA ARG A 54 -15.06 12.25 0.51
C ARG A 54 -14.67 11.83 1.93
N TYR A 55 -13.51 11.19 2.09
CA TYR A 55 -13.15 10.51 3.35
C TYR A 55 -11.96 11.10 4.08
N ALA A 56 -11.08 11.83 3.40
CA ALA A 56 -9.92 12.48 4.01
C ALA A 56 -10.23 13.94 4.35
N LYS A 57 -9.68 14.44 5.46
CA LYS A 57 -9.76 15.84 5.84
C LYS A 57 -8.50 16.61 5.43
N PRO A 58 -8.58 17.94 5.26
CA PRO A 58 -7.40 18.76 5.05
C PRO A 58 -6.36 18.54 6.16
N GLY A 59 -5.10 18.34 5.77
CA GLY A 59 -3.99 18.09 6.70
C GLY A 59 -3.78 16.62 7.09
N GLU A 60 -4.66 15.69 6.69
CA GLU A 60 -4.46 14.26 6.92
C GLU A 60 -3.54 13.62 5.87
N VAL A 61 -2.79 12.61 6.28
CA VAL A 61 -1.93 11.81 5.39
C VAL A 61 -2.63 10.50 5.06
N VAL A 62 -2.88 10.26 3.77
CA VAL A 62 -3.51 9.02 3.28
C VAL A 62 -2.47 8.16 2.58
N VAL A 63 -2.35 6.90 3.00
CA VAL A 63 -1.50 5.90 2.35
C VAL A 63 -2.34 4.98 1.47
N VAL A 64 -2.01 4.92 0.18
CA VAL A 64 -2.69 4.03 -0.79
C VAL A 64 -1.71 2.93 -1.25
N PRO A 65 -1.84 1.67 -0.76
CA PRO A 65 -0.97 0.55 -1.15
C PRO A 65 -1.40 -0.04 -2.50
N GLY A 66 -1.34 0.79 -3.54
CA GLY A 66 -1.83 0.45 -4.87
C GLY A 66 -1.77 1.64 -5.83
N LYS A 67 -2.89 1.92 -6.51
CA LYS A 67 -2.96 3.00 -7.51
C LYS A 67 -4.06 4.00 -7.18
N VAL A 68 -3.77 5.28 -7.38
CA VAL A 68 -4.76 6.36 -7.41
C VAL A 68 -5.16 6.62 -8.85
N LEU A 69 -6.45 6.82 -9.10
CA LEU A 69 -7.03 7.01 -10.42
C LEU A 69 -7.64 8.43 -10.49
N GLY A 70 -7.47 9.08 -11.66
CA GLY A 70 -7.93 10.44 -11.92
C GLY A 70 -9.30 10.48 -12.58
N ALA A 71 -10.31 9.89 -11.95
CA ALA A 71 -11.69 9.97 -12.43
C ALA A 71 -12.63 10.41 -11.30
N GLY A 72 -13.45 11.42 -11.61
CA GLY A 72 -14.44 12.01 -10.71
C GLY A 72 -13.92 13.09 -9.79
#